data_AF-A0A3M1JHC9-F1
#
_entry.id   AF-A0A3M1JHC9-F1
#
_cell.length_a   1.000
_cell.length_b   1.000
_cell.length_c   1.000
_cell.angle_alpha   90.00
_cell.angle_beta   90.00
_cell.angle_gamma   90.00
#
_symmetry.space_group_name_H-M   'P 1'
#
loop_
_entity.id
_entity.type
_entity.pdbx_description
1 polymer ?
#
loop_
_entity_poly.entity_id
_entity_poly.type
_entity_poly.pdbx_seq_one_letter_code
_entity_poly.pdbx_strand_id
1 'polypeptide(L)' 'MESNKGYEFLEHTADVKFRAYGRTLDEAFANAALAATHVLIEPSKVNCAVAKKISVKASRKDTLLYEFLQE' A
#
# COMPACT_ATOMS: atom_id res chain seq x y z
N MET A 1 10.11 -14.55 -16.77
CA MET A 1 8.80 -14.35 -16.12
C MET A 1 9.07 -13.54 -14.87
N GLU A 2 9.00 -12.22 -14.99
CA GLU A 2 9.23 -11.36 -13.83
C GLU A 2 8.09 -11.57 -12.83
N SER A 3 8.49 -11.77 -11.59
CA SER A 3 7.64 -12.09 -10.46
C SER A 3 6.45 -11.13 -10.39
N ASN A 4 5.25 -11.67 -10.19
CA ASN A 4 4.00 -10.95 -9.95
C ASN A 4 4.07 -10.17 -8.60
N LYS A 5 4.95 -9.18 -8.50
CA LYS A 5 5.14 -8.35 -7.31
C LYS A 5 4.07 -7.27 -7.30
N GLY A 6 3.28 -7.24 -6.23
CA GLY A 6 2.22 -6.23 -6.03
C GLY A 6 2.76 -4.82 -5.86
N TYR A 7 4.03 -4.65 -5.49
CA TYR A 7 4.71 -3.36 -5.44
C TYR A 7 6.23 -3.52 -5.53
N GLU A 8 6.92 -2.41 -5.80
CA GLU A 8 8.38 -2.28 -5.78
C GLU A 8 8.81 -1.00 -5.05
N PHE A 9 9.94 -1.06 -4.37
CA PHE A 9 10.62 0.12 -3.83
C PHE A 9 11.55 0.68 -4.90
N LEU A 10 11.54 2.00 -5.03
CA LEU A 10 12.38 2.74 -5.97
C LEU A 10 13.50 3.42 -5.19
N GLU A 11 14.68 3.50 -5.80
CA GLU A 11 15.82 4.18 -5.19
C GLU A 11 15.51 5.65 -4.95
N HIS A 12 15.74 6.10 -3.72
CA HIS A 12 15.57 7.48 -3.32
C HIS A 12 16.47 7.78 -2.12
N THR A 13 17.00 9.00 -2.04
CA THR A 13 18.11 9.34 -1.14
C THR A 13 17.70 9.73 0.27
N ALA A 14 16.40 9.89 0.54
CA ALA A 14 15.87 10.35 1.83
C ALA A 14 14.55 9.64 2.17
N ASP A 15 13.49 9.94 1.42
CA ASP A 15 12.18 9.32 1.64
C ASP A 15 12.08 7.94 0.97
N VAL A 16 11.14 7.12 1.44
CA VAL A 16 10.79 5.87 0.74
C VAL A 16 9.83 6.17 -0.39
N LYS A 17 10.22 5.79 -1.59
CA LYS A 17 9.37 5.82 -2.77
C LYS A 17 9.03 4.40 -3.18
N PHE A 18 7.74 4.12 -3.39
CA PHE A 18 7.29 2.84 -3.91
C PHE A 18 6.31 3.03 -5.05
N ARG A 19 6.15 1.98 -5.85
CA ARG A 19 5.12 1.88 -6.87
C ARG A 19 4.34 0.60 -6.63
N ALA A 20 3.03 0.73 -6.44
CA ALA A 20 2.11 -0.38 -6.28
C ALA A 20 1.32 -0.63 -7.55
N TYR A 21 1.00 -1.88 -7.79
CA TYR A 21 0.35 -2.39 -8.99
C TYR A 21 -0.88 -3.22 -8.60
N GLY A 22 -1.82 -3.38 -9.53
CA GLY A 22 -3.00 -4.21 -9.35
C GLY A 22 -3.76 -4.33 -10.67
N ARG A 23 -4.53 -5.41 -10.84
CA ARG A 23 -5.43 -5.56 -12.00
C ARG A 23 -6.66 -4.68 -11.87
N THR A 24 -6.98 -4.28 -10.65
CA THR A 24 -8.04 -3.33 -10.30
C THR A 24 -7.49 -2.20 -9.43
N LEU A 25 -8.26 -1.11 -9.31
CA LEU A 25 -7.91 -0.01 -8.41
C LEU A 25 -7.81 -0.50 -6.96
N ASP A 26 -8.74 -1.35 -6.54
CA ASP A 26 -8.80 -1.94 -5.20
C ASP A 26 -7.55 -2.78 -4.90
N GLU A 27 -7.09 -3.60 -5.87
CA GLU A 27 -5.84 -4.36 -5.74
C GLU A 27 -4.64 -3.43 -5.62
N ALA A 28 -4.58 -2.35 -6.41
CA ALA A 28 -3.49 -1.38 -6.34
C ALA A 28 -3.48 -0.62 -5.00
N PHE A 29 -4.65 -0.26 -4.45
CA PHE A 29 -4.78 0.36 -3.13
C PHE A 29 -4.32 -0.59 -2.02
N ALA A 30 -4.76 -1.86 -2.05
CA ALA A 30 -4.34 -2.86 -1.09
C ALA A 30 -2.80 -3.08 -1.12
N ASN A 31 -2.22 -3.15 -2.31
CA ASN A 31 -0.77 -3.28 -2.45
C ASN A 31 -0.02 -2.02 -2.03
N ALA A 32 -0.60 -0.83 -2.19
CA ALA A 32 -0.03 0.42 -1.68
C ALA A 32 0.01 0.45 -0.14
N ALA A 33 -1.06 0.01 0.53
CA ALA A 33 -1.09 -0.12 1.99
C ALA A 33 -0.07 -1.16 2.49
N LEU A 34 0.07 -2.27 1.77
CA LEU A 34 1.07 -3.29 2.08
C LEU A 34 2.50 -2.74 1.92
N ALA A 35 2.77 -1.98 0.85
CA ALA A 35 4.06 -1.33 0.64
C ALA A 35 4.39 -0.30 1.73
N ALA A 36 3.42 0.55 2.10
CA ALA A 36 3.57 1.53 3.18
C ALA A 36 3.84 0.85 4.53
N THR A 37 3.13 -0.24 4.84
CA THR A 37 3.38 -1.05 6.05
C THR A 37 4.79 -1.64 6.03
N HIS A 38 5.23 -2.14 4.87
CA HIS A 38 6.56 -2.73 4.70
C HIS A 38 7.71 -1.74 4.90
N VAL A 39 7.46 -0.43 4.77
CA VAL A 39 8.45 0.58 5.16
C VAL A 39 8.81 0.49 6.65
N LEU A 40 7.82 0.14 7.48
CA LEU A 40 7.96 0.12 8.94
C LEU A 40 8.31 -1.27 9.46
N ILE A 41 7.63 -2.30 8.96
CA ILE A 41 7.73 -3.69 9.45
C ILE A 41 7.56 -4.69 8.31
N GLU A 42 8.28 -5.80 8.36
CA GLU A 42 8.09 -6.92 7.42
C GLU A 42 6.70 -7.55 7.60
N PRO A 43 5.75 -7.38 6.66
CA PRO A 43 4.36 -7.79 6.87
C PRO A 43 4.20 -9.30 7.07
N SER A 44 5.09 -10.10 6.48
CA SER A 44 5.06 -11.56 6.63
C SER A 44 5.36 -12.05 8.05
N LYS A 45 5.93 -11.18 8.91
CA LYS A 45 6.21 -11.48 10.32
C LYS A 45 5.10 -11.05 11.28
N VAL A 46 4.03 -10.43 10.77
CA VAL A 46 2.92 -9.92 11.58
C VAL A 46 1.82 -10.97 11.69
N ASN A 47 1.37 -11.25 12.92
CA ASN A 47 0.20 -12.11 13.15
C ASN A 47 -1.11 -11.31 12.98
N CYS A 48 -1.97 -11.73 12.07
CA CYS A 48 -3.27 -11.10 11.80
C CYS A 48 -4.33 -11.45 12.87
N ALA A 49 -4.11 -10.99 14.11
CA ALA A 49 -5.00 -11.30 15.23
C ALA A 49 -6.28 -10.43 15.28
N VAL A 50 -6.29 -9.29 14.59
CA VAL A 50 -7.39 -8.31 14.63
C VAL A 50 -7.72 -7.84 13.22
N ALA A 51 -9.02 -7.70 12.92
CA ALA A 51 -9.50 -7.06 11.71
C ALA A 51 -10.25 -5.76 12.08
N LYS A 52 -9.93 -4.67 11.39
CA LYS A 52 -10.62 -3.39 11.51
C LYS A 52 -11.16 -2.97 10.15
N LYS A 53 -12.32 -2.31 10.15
CA LYS A 53 -12.91 -1.73 8.95
C LYS A 53 -12.63 -0.23 8.95
N ILE A 54 -12.02 0.25 7.87
CA ILE A 54 -11.83 1.68 7.62
C ILE A 54 -12.76 2.13 6.49
N SER A 55 -13.15 3.40 6.49
CA SER A 55 -14.00 3.98 5.45
C SER A 55 -13.59 5.42 5.22
N VAL A 56 -13.03 5.67 4.04
CA VAL A 56 -12.63 7.00 3.58
C VAL A 56 -13.45 7.39 2.35
N LYS A 57 -13.65 8.70 2.15
CA LYS A 57 -14.32 9.25 0.97
C LYS A 57 -13.56 10.48 0.51
N ALA A 58 -13.29 10.56 -0.79
CA ALA A 58 -12.70 11.72 -1.42
C ALA A 58 -13.26 11.91 -2.83
N SER A 59 -13.20 13.13 -3.34
CA SER A 59 -13.68 13.49 -4.68
C SER A 59 -12.75 13.03 -5.81
N ARG A 60 -11.50 12.70 -5.48
CA ARG A 60 -10.47 12.27 -6.43
C ARG A 60 -9.70 11.05 -5.92
N LYS A 61 -9.16 10.26 -6.83
CA LYS A 61 -8.47 9.00 -6.54
C LYS A 61 -7.14 9.18 -5.82
N ASP A 62 -6.39 10.22 -6.18
CA ASP A 62 -5.14 10.63 -5.53
C ASP A 62 -5.37 10.99 -4.06
N THR A 63 -6.39 11.83 -3.79
CA THR A 63 -6.80 12.15 -2.43
C THR A 63 -7.33 10.92 -1.70
N LEU A 64 -8.15 10.08 -2.36
CA LEU A 64 -8.67 8.86 -1.74
C LEU A 64 -7.56 7.91 -1.27
N LEU A 65 -6.52 7.75 -2.09
CA LEU A 65 -5.36 6.93 -1.73
C LEU A 65 -4.59 7.54 -0.57
N TYR A 66 -4.37 8.87 -0.59
CA TYR A 66 -3.69 9.56 0.48
C TYR A 66 -4.40 9.36 1.82
N GLU A 67 -5.71 9.67 1.88
CA GLU A 67 -6.52 9.51 3.09
C GLU A 67 -6.56 8.03 3.53
N PHE A 68 -6.70 7.09 2.59
CA PHE A 68 -6.69 5.65 2.89
C PHE A 68 -5.40 5.17 3.56
N LEU A 69 -4.24 5.74 3.22
CA LEU A 69 -2.95 5.35 3.80
C LEU A 69 -2.65 6.05 5.13
N GLN A 70 -3.39 7.10 5.49
CA GLN A 70 -3.24 7.83 6.76
C GLN A 70 -4.07 7.23 7.90
N GLU A 71 -5.11 6.45 7.58
CA GLU A 71 -5.98 5.74 8.54
C GLU A 71 -5.38 4.42 9.04
#